data_AF-A0A7J6S433-F1
#
_entry.id   AF-A0A7J6S433-F1
#
_cell.length_a   1.000
_cell.length_b   1.000
_cell.length_c   1.000
_cell.angle_alpha   90.00
_cell.angle_beta   90.00
_cell.angle_gamma   90.00
#
_symmetry.space_group_name_H-M   'P 1'
#
loop_
_entity.id
_entity.type
_entity.pdbx_description
1 polymer ?
#
loop_
_entity_poly.entity_id
_entity_poly.type
_entity_poly.pdbx_seq_one_letter_code
_entity_poly.pdbx_strand_id
1 'polypeptide(L)'
;GIGDNIRTLDDLSSIPKPITIPACSVAPAASTEELYPGTTCRRERVILDALWSDPTENDNVLGVHLSPRGQSTCRFGPDRVAEFCERNDLKLIIRAHECVKSGHEYFASGLLLTVFSATNYCNVYQNDGAMIVLVVDPETG
;
A
#
# COMPACT_ATOMS: atom_id res chain seq x y z
N GLY A 1 -1.71 -0.11 -0.78
CA GLY A 1 -0.78 -1.21 -0.43
C GLY A 1 -1.58 -2.47 -0.12
N ILE A 2 -1.24 -3.19 0.95
CA ILE A 2 -2.03 -4.33 1.46
C ILE A 2 -2.77 -4.01 2.77
N GLY A 3 -2.31 -3.04 3.55
CA GLY A 3 -2.97 -2.62 4.78
C GLY A 3 -3.28 -3.76 5.75
N ASP A 4 -4.41 -3.66 6.44
CA ASP A 4 -4.84 -4.66 7.42
C ASP A 4 -5.74 -5.75 6.82
N ASN A 5 -6.61 -5.37 5.90
CA ASN A 5 -7.74 -6.19 5.47
C ASN A 5 -7.44 -7.07 4.24
N ILE A 6 -6.35 -6.81 3.52
CA ILE A 6 -5.92 -7.61 2.37
C ILE A 6 -4.93 -8.68 2.86
N ARG A 7 -5.39 -9.92 2.90
CA ARG A 7 -4.64 -11.09 3.37
C ARG A 7 -4.38 -12.08 2.24
N THR A 8 -5.29 -12.17 1.26
CA THR A 8 -5.18 -13.04 0.10
C THR A 8 -5.40 -12.29 -1.21
N LEU A 9 -5.03 -12.90 -2.33
CA LEU A 9 -5.37 -12.40 -3.67
C LEU A 9 -6.90 -12.34 -3.91
N ASP A 10 -7.67 -13.19 -3.26
CA ASP A 10 -9.14 -13.19 -3.36
C ASP A 10 -9.79 -11.95 -2.76
N ASP A 11 -9.16 -11.35 -1.75
CA ASP A 11 -9.62 -10.09 -1.19
C ASP A 11 -9.63 -8.99 -2.25
N LEU A 12 -8.61 -8.97 -3.12
CA LEU A 12 -8.50 -8.03 -4.23
C LEU A 12 -9.38 -8.40 -5.43
N SER A 13 -9.45 -9.69 -5.77
CA SER A 13 -10.23 -10.17 -6.93
C SER A 13 -11.74 -9.96 -6.73
N SER A 14 -12.20 -9.94 -5.47
CA SER A 14 -13.60 -9.71 -5.11
C SER A 14 -14.07 -8.26 -5.24
N ILE A 15 -13.18 -7.29 -5.54
CA ILE A 15 -13.54 -5.88 -5.67
C ILE A 15 -14.26 -5.64 -7.01
N PRO A 16 -15.54 -5.19 -7.00
CA PRO A 16 -16.26 -4.92 -8.23
C PRO A 16 -15.62 -3.78 -9.02
N LYS A 17 -15.68 -3.88 -10.35
CA LYS A 17 -15.18 -2.86 -11.29
C LYS A 17 -16.37 -2.20 -12.01
N PRO A 18 -16.40 -0.86 -12.17
CA PRO A 18 -15.41 0.12 -11.71
C PRO A 18 -15.36 0.21 -10.17
N ILE A 19 -14.19 0.57 -9.63
CA ILE A 19 -14.03 0.73 -8.18
C ILE A 19 -14.80 1.97 -7.74
N THR A 20 -15.75 1.79 -6.81
CA THR A 20 -16.42 2.89 -6.11
C THR A 20 -15.71 3.18 -4.79
N ILE A 21 -15.25 4.41 -4.61
CA ILE A 21 -14.58 4.82 -3.37
C ILE A 21 -15.63 4.98 -2.26
N PRO A 22 -15.42 4.38 -1.06
CA PRO A 22 -16.35 4.50 0.05
C PRO A 22 -16.54 5.96 0.50
N ALA A 23 -17.77 6.37 0.78
CA ALA A 23 -18.08 7.74 1.23
C ALA A 23 -17.46 8.10 2.60
N CYS A 24 -17.17 7.11 3.44
CA CYS A 24 -16.48 7.34 4.72
C CYS A 24 -15.05 7.88 4.54
N SER A 25 -14.43 7.72 3.36
CA SER A 25 -13.11 8.30 3.06
C SER A 25 -13.08 9.83 2.99
N VAL A 26 -14.25 10.47 2.88
CA VAL A 26 -14.37 11.94 2.76
C VAL A 26 -15.00 12.61 3.99
N ALA A 27 -15.34 11.83 5.02
CA ALA A 27 -15.98 12.36 6.23
C ALA A 27 -14.94 13.00 7.17
N PRO A 28 -15.24 14.15 7.79
CA PRO A 28 -14.37 14.75 8.79
C PRO A 28 -14.30 13.87 10.04
N ALA A 29 -13.13 13.93 10.67
CA ALA A 29 -12.75 13.09 11.78
C ALA A 29 -13.73 13.13 12.97
N ALA A 30 -14.32 11.99 13.33
CA ALA A 30 -14.77 11.75 14.70
C ALA A 30 -13.55 11.33 15.55
N SER A 31 -13.49 11.75 16.80
CA SER A 31 -12.33 11.61 17.70
C SER A 31 -12.10 10.18 18.22
N THR A 32 -12.12 9.17 17.36
CA THR A 32 -11.96 7.76 17.75
C THR A 32 -10.63 7.20 17.24
N GLU A 33 -9.97 6.36 18.05
CA GLU A 33 -8.74 5.62 17.67
C GLU A 33 -9.02 4.42 16.74
N GLU A 34 -10.22 4.31 16.16
CA GLU A 34 -10.56 3.21 15.26
C GLU A 34 -9.88 3.38 13.89
N LEU A 35 -9.38 2.27 13.32
CA LEU A 35 -8.64 2.28 12.05
C LEU A 35 -9.54 2.54 10.83
N TYR A 36 -10.85 2.26 10.91
CA TYR A 36 -11.80 2.40 9.80
C TYR A 36 -13.18 2.94 10.26
N PRO A 37 -13.21 4.14 10.86
CA PRO A 37 -14.42 4.68 11.44
C PRO A 37 -15.49 4.91 10.36
N GLY A 38 -16.71 4.48 10.64
CA GLY A 38 -17.84 4.64 9.71
C GLY A 38 -17.82 3.72 8.47
N THR A 39 -16.85 2.80 8.33
CA THR A 39 -16.94 1.72 7.33
C THR A 39 -17.93 0.65 7.79
N THR A 40 -18.85 0.27 6.92
CA THR A 40 -19.92 -0.68 7.27
C THR A 40 -19.61 -2.10 6.84
N CYS A 41 -18.79 -2.28 5.79
CA CYS A 41 -18.46 -3.62 5.29
C CYS A 41 -16.97 -3.81 4.99
N ARG A 42 -16.52 -5.07 5.08
CA ARG A 42 -15.13 -5.47 4.82
C ARG A 42 -14.63 -5.01 3.45
N ARG A 43 -15.51 -5.00 2.44
CA ARG A 43 -15.17 -4.57 1.07
C ARG A 43 -14.69 -3.13 1.03
N GLU A 44 -15.32 -2.22 1.78
CA GLU A 44 -14.92 -0.81 1.84
C GLU A 44 -13.50 -0.70 2.40
N ARG A 45 -13.21 -1.43 3.49
CA ARG A 45 -11.87 -1.45 4.10
C ARG A 45 -10.80 -1.99 3.16
N VAL A 46 -11.10 -3.06 2.42
CA VAL A 46 -10.20 -3.61 1.40
C VAL A 46 -9.92 -2.60 0.29
N ILE A 47 -10.93 -1.87 -0.19
CA ILE A 47 -10.75 -0.80 -1.19
C ILE A 47 -9.86 0.31 -0.63
N LEU A 48 -10.09 0.73 0.61
CA LEU A 48 -9.29 1.77 1.26
C LEU A 48 -7.83 1.33 1.45
N ASP A 49 -7.60 0.11 1.92
CA ASP A 49 -6.26 -0.44 2.08
C ASP A 49 -5.54 -0.56 0.73
N ALA A 50 -6.21 -1.01 -0.32
CA ALA A 50 -5.62 -1.12 -1.65
C ALA A 50 -5.10 0.25 -2.14
N LEU A 51 -5.89 1.31 -1.94
CA LEU A 51 -5.64 2.62 -2.51
C LEU A 51 -4.75 3.52 -1.63
N TRP A 52 -4.88 3.45 -0.31
CA TRP A 52 -4.35 4.48 0.60
C TRP A 52 -3.42 3.97 1.70
N SER A 53 -3.25 2.64 1.86
CA SER A 53 -2.30 2.13 2.84
C SER A 53 -0.85 2.24 2.37
N ASP A 54 0.05 2.47 3.33
CA ASP A 54 1.50 2.63 3.14
C ASP A 54 2.32 1.65 4.00
N PRO A 55 3.56 1.31 3.64
CA PRO A 55 4.49 0.72 4.58
C PRO A 55 4.79 1.69 5.74
N THR A 56 5.27 1.14 6.85
CA THR A 56 5.83 1.93 7.95
C THR A 56 7.13 2.63 7.54
N GLU A 57 7.66 3.51 8.39
CA GLU A 57 8.82 4.36 8.08
C GLU A 57 10.10 3.55 7.85
N ASN A 58 10.19 2.34 8.40
CA ASN A 58 11.32 1.43 8.23
C ASN A 58 10.98 0.01 8.70
N ASP A 59 11.86 -0.94 8.37
CA ASP A 59 11.70 -2.37 8.67
C ASP A 59 11.73 -2.72 10.18
N ASN A 60 11.96 -1.78 11.10
CA ASN A 60 11.89 -2.06 12.55
C ASN A 60 10.49 -1.84 13.14
N VAL A 61 9.57 -1.23 12.39
CA VAL A 61 8.21 -0.93 12.86
C VAL A 61 7.25 -1.99 12.32
N LEU A 62 6.91 -2.94 13.19
CA LEU A 62 6.06 -4.09 12.87
C LEU A 62 4.57 -3.79 13.11
N GLY A 63 3.70 -4.59 12.50
CA GLY A 63 2.25 -4.54 12.71
C GLY A 63 1.54 -3.46 11.90
N VAL A 64 0.29 -3.16 12.25
CA VAL A 64 -0.53 -2.14 11.58
C VAL A 64 -0.71 -0.93 12.49
N HIS A 65 -0.54 0.26 11.93
CA HIS A 65 -0.61 1.54 12.63
C HIS A 65 -1.58 2.50 11.94
N LEU A 66 -2.09 3.47 12.68
CA LEU A 66 -2.83 4.58 12.11
C LEU A 66 -1.91 5.40 11.19
N SER A 67 -2.41 5.75 10.01
CA SER A 67 -1.65 6.58 9.08
C SER A 67 -1.83 8.06 9.38
N PRO A 68 -0.77 8.89 9.25
CA PRO A 68 -0.88 10.34 9.35
C PRO A 68 -1.63 10.97 8.16
N ARG A 69 -1.95 10.21 7.10
CA ARG A 69 -2.65 10.73 5.90
C ARG A 69 -4.14 11.03 6.13
N GLY A 70 -4.71 10.55 7.23
CA GLY A 70 -6.10 10.76 7.57
C GLY A 70 -6.81 9.49 8.01
N GLN A 71 -8.06 9.64 8.42
CA GLN A 71 -8.85 8.54 8.94
C GLN A 71 -9.17 7.51 7.87
N SER A 72 -9.35 6.25 8.28
CA SER A 72 -9.60 5.11 7.38
C SER A 72 -8.41 4.74 6.47
N THR A 73 -7.19 5.12 6.87
CA THR A 73 -5.94 4.73 6.20
C THR A 73 -4.93 4.23 7.23
N CYS A 74 -4.09 3.28 6.85
CA CYS A 74 -3.18 2.60 7.77
C CYS A 74 -1.76 2.51 7.22
N ARG A 75 -0.80 2.33 8.12
CA ARG A 75 0.56 1.92 7.82
C ARG A 75 0.77 0.45 8.19
N PHE A 76 1.52 -0.31 7.41
CA PHE A 76 1.76 -1.74 7.64
C PHE A 76 3.25 -2.07 7.67
N GLY A 77 3.66 -2.86 8.66
CA GLY A 77 5.05 -3.27 8.87
C GLY A 77 5.51 -4.35 7.90
N PRO A 78 6.81 -4.68 7.93
CA PRO A 78 7.41 -5.69 7.05
C PRO A 78 6.93 -7.11 7.36
N ASP A 79 6.50 -7.37 8.60
CA ASP A 79 5.85 -8.63 9.00
C ASP A 79 4.57 -8.89 8.19
N ARG A 80 3.78 -7.85 7.95
CA ARG A 80 2.56 -7.94 7.12
C ARG A 80 2.88 -8.23 5.67
N VAL A 81 3.97 -7.66 5.14
CA VAL A 81 4.46 -7.92 3.78
C VAL A 81 4.94 -9.37 3.66
N ALA A 82 5.79 -9.83 4.59
CA ALA A 82 6.32 -11.19 4.58
C ALA A 82 5.19 -12.23 4.65
N GLU A 83 4.25 -12.06 5.58
CA GLU A 83 3.07 -12.95 5.72
C GLU A 83 2.22 -12.97 4.44
N PHE A 84 2.00 -11.81 3.80
CA PHE A 84 1.22 -11.74 2.57
C PHE A 84 1.93 -12.42 1.41
N CYS A 85 3.23 -12.18 1.23
CA CYS A 85 4.02 -12.80 0.18
C CYS A 85 4.07 -14.33 0.35
N GLU A 86 4.36 -14.82 1.56
CA GLU A 86 4.38 -16.25 1.86
C GLU A 86 3.02 -16.91 1.60
N ARG A 87 1.93 -16.31 2.10
CA ARG A 87 0.58 -16.88 1.95
C ARG A 87 0.13 -17.00 0.49
N ASN A 88 0.57 -16.09 -0.37
CA ASN A 88 0.11 -15.99 -1.75
C ASN A 88 1.14 -16.48 -2.78
N ASP A 89 2.24 -17.08 -2.31
CA ASP A 89 3.36 -17.53 -3.16
C ASP A 89 3.89 -16.42 -4.08
N LEU A 90 4.08 -15.21 -3.51
CA LEU A 90 4.56 -14.04 -4.21
C LEU A 90 5.99 -13.71 -3.80
N LYS A 91 6.81 -13.27 -4.76
CA LYS A 91 8.19 -12.83 -4.51
C LYS A 91 8.30 -11.34 -4.22
N LEU A 92 7.34 -10.54 -4.68
CA LEU A 92 7.43 -9.08 -4.64
C LEU A 92 6.05 -8.42 -4.71
N ILE A 93 5.84 -7.40 -3.87
CA ILE A 93 4.75 -6.43 -4.00
C ILE A 93 5.30 -5.18 -4.67
N ILE A 94 4.72 -4.77 -5.80
CA ILE A 94 5.05 -3.50 -6.45
C ILE A 94 3.93 -2.51 -6.19
N ARG A 95 4.27 -1.32 -5.69
CA ARG A 95 3.30 -0.24 -5.42
C ARG A 95 3.83 1.13 -5.85
N ALA A 96 2.94 2.12 -5.83
CA ALA A 96 3.28 3.53 -6.02
C ALA A 96 2.82 4.38 -4.82
N HIS A 97 2.27 5.58 -5.05
CA HIS A 97 1.59 6.48 -4.09
C HIS A 97 2.49 7.30 -3.15
N GLU A 98 3.66 6.81 -2.74
CA GLU A 98 4.62 7.63 -1.95
C GLU A 98 5.72 8.20 -2.83
N CYS A 99 6.00 9.51 -2.66
CA CYS A 99 7.12 10.18 -3.32
C CYS A 99 8.42 9.80 -2.60
N VAL A 100 9.32 9.11 -3.30
CA VAL A 100 10.61 8.65 -2.78
C VAL A 100 11.76 9.30 -3.55
N LYS A 101 12.88 9.57 -2.87
CA LYS A 101 13.96 10.42 -3.38
C LYS A 101 14.51 9.97 -4.74
N SER A 102 14.80 8.68 -4.89
CA SER A 102 15.41 8.12 -6.12
C SER A 102 14.36 7.58 -7.11
N GLY A 103 13.08 7.97 -6.95
CA GLY A 103 11.97 7.43 -7.73
C GLY A 103 11.62 5.96 -7.43
N HIS A 104 12.43 5.25 -6.65
CA HIS A 104 12.13 3.90 -6.17
C HIS A 104 12.72 3.65 -4.78
N GLU A 105 12.13 2.73 -4.03
CA GLU A 105 12.60 2.34 -2.69
C GLU A 105 12.16 0.91 -2.34
N TYR A 106 13.07 0.12 -1.76
CA TYR A 106 12.77 -1.21 -1.25
C TYR A 106 12.43 -1.17 0.24
N PHE A 107 11.51 -2.05 0.64
CA PHE A 107 11.05 -2.26 2.01
C PHE A 107 10.90 -3.76 2.30
N ALA A 108 10.82 -4.13 3.57
CA ALA A 108 10.59 -5.50 4.03
C ALA A 108 11.61 -6.49 3.45
N SER A 109 12.90 -6.20 3.64
CA SER A 109 14.00 -7.01 3.09
C SER A 109 13.91 -7.24 1.57
N GLY A 110 13.33 -6.28 0.84
CA GLY A 110 13.19 -6.32 -0.62
C GLY A 110 11.91 -6.99 -1.13
N LEU A 111 11.01 -7.42 -0.24
CA LEU A 111 9.72 -8.03 -0.62
C LEU A 111 8.67 -7.00 -1.07
N LEU A 112 8.93 -5.70 -0.88
CA LEU A 112 8.10 -4.62 -1.39
C LEU A 112 8.95 -3.56 -2.09
N LEU A 113 8.50 -3.12 -3.26
CA LEU A 113 9.11 -2.06 -4.05
C LEU A 113 8.10 -0.93 -4.27
N THR A 114 8.43 0.26 -3.79
CA THR A 114 7.73 1.50 -4.11
C THR A 114 8.36 2.12 -5.36
N VAL A 115 7.53 2.56 -6.31
CA VAL A 115 7.94 3.29 -7.52
C VAL A 115 7.13 4.55 -7.70
N PHE A 116 7.83 5.62 -8.04
CA PHE A 116 7.29 6.94 -8.26
C PHE A 116 7.86 7.53 -9.55
N SER A 117 6.98 7.90 -10.48
CA SER A 117 7.37 8.25 -11.86
C SER A 117 7.31 9.74 -12.19
N ALA A 118 6.99 10.60 -11.23
CA ALA A 118 6.98 12.05 -11.42
C ALA A 118 8.27 12.68 -10.84
N THR A 119 9.14 13.19 -11.71
CA THR A 119 10.37 13.91 -11.30
C THR A 119 10.04 15.27 -10.70
N ASN A 120 10.82 15.71 -9.71
CA ASN A 120 10.65 16.98 -9.02
C ASN A 120 9.18 17.24 -8.64
N TYR A 121 8.60 16.30 -7.90
CA TYR A 121 7.19 16.32 -7.53
C TYR A 121 6.80 17.69 -6.95
N CYS A 122 5.62 18.19 -7.33
CA CYS A 122 5.11 19.51 -6.98
C CYS A 122 6.10 20.69 -7.17
N ASN A 123 7.14 20.52 -8.00
CA ASN A 123 8.26 21.45 -8.18
C ASN A 123 9.07 21.78 -6.91
N VAL A 124 8.99 20.95 -5.87
CA VAL A 124 9.65 21.23 -4.57
C VAL A 124 10.41 20.04 -3.99
N TYR A 125 10.05 18.81 -4.34
CA TYR A 125 10.62 17.61 -3.70
C TYR A 125 11.99 17.21 -4.25
N GLN A 126 12.38 17.69 -5.44
CA GLN A 126 13.66 17.37 -6.09
C GLN A 126 13.99 15.86 -6.16
N ASN A 127 12.95 15.02 -6.25
CA ASN A 127 13.09 13.58 -6.41
C ASN A 127 13.29 13.21 -7.89
N ASP A 128 13.91 12.06 -8.10
CA ASP A 128 13.96 11.39 -9.40
C ASP A 128 12.63 10.66 -9.69
N GLY A 129 12.42 10.31 -10.96
CA GLY A 129 11.35 9.43 -11.40
C GLY A 129 11.92 8.07 -11.80
N ALA A 130 11.19 6.99 -11.55
CA ALA A 130 11.58 5.66 -11.99
C ALA A 130 10.44 4.95 -12.76
N MET A 131 10.84 3.94 -13.53
CA MET A 131 9.96 2.97 -14.19
C MET A 131 10.52 1.56 -14.00
N ILE A 132 9.66 0.56 -13.93
CA ILE A 132 10.07 -0.85 -13.87
C ILE A 132 9.92 -1.47 -15.24
N VAL A 133 10.95 -2.21 -15.65
CA VAL A 133 10.88 -3.13 -16.79
C VAL A 133 11.06 -4.54 -16.24
N LEU A 134 9.99 -5.33 -16.29
CA LEU A 134 10.06 -6.76 -15.94
C LEU A 134 10.41 -7.55 -17.19
N VAL A 135 11.46 -8.34 -17.09
CA VAL A 135 11.94 -9.21 -18.17
C VAL A 135 11.90 -10.63 -17.66
N VAL A 136 11.35 -11.54 -18.47
CA VAL A 136 11.40 -12.98 -18.23
C VAL A 136 12.85 -13.40 -18.45
N ASP A 137 13.43 -14.10 -17.47
CA ASP A 137 14.77 -14.63 -17.63
C ASP A 137 14.69 -15.81 -18.61
N PRO A 138 15.40 -15.76 -19.76
CA PRO A 138 15.35 -16.85 -20.73
C PRO A 138 15.84 -18.18 -20.17
N GLU A 139 16.62 -18.20 -19.10
CA GLU A 139 17.12 -19.42 -18.46
C GLU A 139 16.20 -19.94 -17.36
N THR A 140 15.45 -19.07 -16.65
CA THR A 140 14.71 -19.45 -15.44
C THR A 140 13.19 -19.22 -15.49
N GLY A 141 12.66 -18.50 -16.49
CA GLY A 141 11.24 -18.22 -16.69
C GLY A 141 10.76 -17.02 -15.87
#